data_AF-A0A2E5UG45-F1
#
_entry.id   AF-A0A2E5UG45-F1
#
_cell.length_a   1.000
_cell.length_b   1.000
_cell.length_c   1.000
_cell.angle_alpha   90.00
_cell.angle_beta   90.00
_cell.angle_gamma   90.00
#
_symmetry.space_group_name_H-M   'P 1'
#
loop_
_entity.id
_entity.type
_entity.pdbx_description
1 polymer ?
#
loop_
_entity_poly.entity_id
_entity_poly.type
_entity_poly.pdbx_seq_one_letter_code
_entity_poly.pdbx_strand_id
1 'polypeptide(L)'
;MSEEHNIKKSESEAQKGIPTLVTPLSTIATQVGEHVLSAIHNNEETVAVITTVTGSKQGPQVISIPLTAEHMQQVHVLMNEIHASDEPERVPCVGFHCYVETEDEKENS
;
A
#
# COMPACT_ATOMS: atom_id res chain seq x y z
N MET A 1 -10.32 -32.17 25.45
CA MET A 1 -9.40 -32.58 24.37
C MET A 1 -9.80 -31.78 23.15
N SER A 2 -8.80 -31.17 22.53
CA SER A 2 -8.79 -29.95 21.74
C SER A 2 -9.76 -29.90 20.55
N GLU A 3 -10.45 -28.76 20.41
CA GLU A 3 -11.25 -28.38 19.24
C GLU A 3 -10.32 -27.95 18.09
N GLU A 4 -10.36 -28.69 17.00
CA GLU A 4 -9.70 -28.36 15.73
C GLU A 4 -10.29 -27.08 15.14
N HIS A 5 -9.54 -25.98 15.21
CA HIS A 5 -9.88 -24.76 14.50
C HIS A 5 -9.34 -24.84 13.07
N ASN A 6 -10.27 -25.17 12.17
CA ASN A 6 -10.14 -25.20 10.72
C ASN A 6 -9.82 -23.80 10.18
N ILE A 7 -8.54 -23.53 9.95
CA ILE A 7 -8.09 -22.34 9.22
C ILE A 7 -8.45 -22.55 7.75
N LYS A 8 -9.60 -22.00 7.35
CA LYS A 8 -9.98 -21.84 5.94
C LYS A 8 -8.96 -20.91 5.27
N LYS A 9 -7.97 -21.51 4.63
CA LYS A 9 -7.12 -20.89 3.61
C LYS A 9 -8.05 -20.45 2.46
N SER A 10 -8.41 -19.17 2.44
CA SER A 10 -9.08 -18.55 1.31
C SER A 10 -8.06 -18.42 0.18
N GLU A 11 -7.96 -19.44 -0.66
CA GLU A 11 -7.31 -19.37 -1.96
C GLU A 11 -8.11 -18.42 -2.85
N SER A 12 -7.76 -17.13 -2.84
CA SER A 12 -8.03 -16.24 -3.96
C SER A 12 -6.98 -16.54 -5.03
N GLU A 13 -7.40 -17.26 -6.07
CA GLU A 13 -6.89 -17.27 -7.43
C GLU A 13 -5.37 -17.09 -7.59
N ALA A 14 -4.69 -18.21 -7.84
CA ALA A 14 -3.33 -18.25 -8.35
C ALA A 14 -3.24 -17.61 -9.74
N GLN A 15 -3.29 -16.28 -9.80
CA GLN A 15 -2.41 -15.56 -10.70
C GLN A 15 -1.00 -15.78 -10.17
N LYS A 16 -0.03 -15.95 -11.07
CA LYS A 16 1.40 -15.92 -10.74
C LYS A 16 1.75 -14.49 -10.29
N GLY A 17 1.27 -14.12 -9.10
CA GLY A 17 1.23 -12.77 -8.57
C GLY A 17 2.21 -12.62 -7.41
N ILE A 18 2.52 -11.37 -7.10
CA ILE A 18 3.41 -11.02 -6.00
C ILE A 18 2.78 -11.54 -4.70
N PRO A 19 3.49 -12.34 -3.88
CA PRO A 19 2.94 -12.89 -2.65
C PRO A 19 2.42 -11.77 -1.77
N THR A 20 1.17 -11.81 -1.34
CA THR A 20 0.53 -10.70 -0.61
C THR A 20 -0.11 -11.23 0.67
N LEU A 21 0.13 -10.55 1.80
CA LEU A 21 -0.45 -10.86 3.09
C LEU A 21 -1.67 -9.94 3.30
N VAL A 22 -2.85 -10.52 3.46
CA VAL A 22 -4.10 -9.77 3.68
C VAL A 22 -4.76 -10.25 4.97
N THR A 23 -4.96 -9.32 5.90
CA THR A 23 -5.59 -9.63 7.21
C THR A 23 -6.55 -8.50 7.63
N PRO A 24 -7.60 -8.78 8.43
CA PRO A 24 -8.46 -7.74 8.99
C PRO A 24 -7.66 -6.77 9.88
N LEU A 25 -8.03 -5.50 9.90
CA LEU A 25 -7.34 -4.51 10.73
C LEU A 25 -7.45 -4.83 12.22
N SER A 26 -6.29 -4.87 12.88
CA SER A 26 -6.13 -5.04 14.32
C SER A 26 -5.16 -3.99 14.88
N THR A 27 -4.44 -4.28 15.96
CA THR A 27 -3.39 -3.40 16.47
C THR A 27 -2.25 -3.27 15.45
N ILE A 28 -2.21 -2.14 14.74
CA ILE A 28 -1.35 -1.90 13.57
C ILE A 28 0.11 -2.26 13.86
N ALA A 29 0.68 -1.83 14.98
CA ALA A 29 2.10 -2.07 15.28
C ALA A 29 2.46 -3.57 15.34
N THR A 30 1.66 -4.35 16.07
CA THR A 30 1.85 -5.81 16.18
C THR A 30 1.66 -6.49 14.83
N GLN A 31 0.59 -6.13 14.12
CA GLN A 31 0.22 -6.73 12.84
C GLN A 31 1.23 -6.45 11.73
N VAL A 32 1.73 -5.22 11.65
CA VAL A 32 2.81 -4.85 10.73
C VAL A 32 4.06 -5.65 11.06
N GLY A 33 4.42 -5.79 12.35
CA GLY A 33 5.56 -6.61 12.77
C GLY A 33 5.43 -8.08 12.33
N GLU A 34 4.27 -8.69 12.56
CA GLU A 34 3.97 -10.06 12.13
C GLU A 34 4.03 -10.23 10.60
N HIS A 35 3.49 -9.26 9.85
CA HIS A 35 3.55 -9.26 8.40
C HIS A 35 4.99 -9.15 7.88
N VAL A 36 5.80 -8.27 8.47
CA VAL A 36 7.22 -8.10 8.09
C VAL A 36 8.01 -9.36 8.37
N LEU A 37 7.87 -9.95 9.56
CA LEU A 37 8.56 -11.19 9.91
C LEU A 37 8.13 -12.35 9.00
N SER A 38 6.83 -12.47 8.72
CA SER A 38 6.30 -13.49 7.81
C SER A 38 6.83 -13.31 6.39
N ALA A 39 6.90 -12.09 5.89
CA ALA A 39 7.45 -11.77 4.58
C ALA A 39 8.92 -12.19 4.46
N ILE A 40 9.75 -11.86 5.45
CA ILE A 40 11.18 -12.19 5.46
C ILE A 40 11.41 -13.69 5.62
N HIS A 41 10.67 -14.36 6.50
CA HIS A 41 10.85 -15.80 6.72
C HIS A 41 10.39 -16.66 5.54
N ASN A 42 9.37 -16.22 4.81
CA ASN A 42 8.81 -17.01 3.71
C ASN A 42 9.49 -16.74 2.36
N ASN A 43 10.33 -15.70 2.25
CA ASN A 43 11.06 -15.38 1.04
C ASN A 43 12.39 -14.68 1.35
N GLU A 44 13.51 -15.40 1.13
CA GLU A 44 14.89 -14.95 1.37
C GLU A 44 15.31 -13.74 0.52
N GLU A 45 14.64 -13.51 -0.61
CA GLU A 45 14.94 -12.37 -1.50
C GLU A 45 14.24 -11.07 -1.05
N THR A 46 13.41 -11.13 -0.01
CA THR A 46 12.69 -9.96 0.51
C THR A 46 13.64 -8.96 1.14
N VAL A 47 13.65 -7.74 0.62
CA VAL A 47 14.45 -6.62 1.15
C VAL A 47 13.60 -5.51 1.78
N ALA A 48 12.31 -5.45 1.44
CA ALA A 48 11.38 -4.46 1.98
C ALA A 48 9.94 -5.00 1.98
N VAL A 49 9.05 -4.36 2.74
CA VAL A 49 7.62 -4.69 2.77
C VAL A 49 6.80 -3.40 2.70
N ILE A 50 6.01 -3.24 1.65
CA ILE A 50 5.01 -2.16 1.57
C ILE A 50 3.79 -2.62 2.36
N THR A 51 3.31 -1.79 3.28
CA THR A 51 2.07 -2.05 4.03
C THR A 51 1.10 -0.92 3.84
N THR A 52 -0.15 -1.25 3.52
CA THR A 52 -1.24 -0.29 3.36
C THR A 52 -2.49 -0.78 4.06
N VAL A 53 -3.36 0.16 4.45
CA VAL A 53 -4.69 -0.14 4.99
C VAL A 53 -5.70 0.17 3.91
N THR A 54 -6.54 -0.81 3.58
CA THR A 54 -7.60 -0.66 2.58
C THR A 54 -8.97 -0.90 3.21
N GLY A 55 -10.02 -0.39 2.58
CA GLY A 55 -11.40 -0.72 2.93
C GLY A 55 -11.96 -1.80 2.02
N SER A 56 -12.56 -2.85 2.60
CA SER A 56 -13.32 -3.86 1.85
C SER A 56 -14.78 -3.90 2.32
N LYS A 57 -15.64 -4.64 1.60
CA LYS A 57 -17.03 -4.90 2.03
C LYS A 57 -17.11 -5.61 3.39
N GLN A 58 -16.02 -6.22 3.85
CA GLN A 58 -15.91 -6.91 5.14
C GLN A 58 -15.27 -6.04 6.24
N GLY A 59 -14.90 -4.79 5.93
CA GLY A 59 -14.28 -3.85 6.85
C GLY A 59 -12.84 -3.48 6.46
N PRO A 60 -12.14 -2.71 7.32
CA PRO A 60 -10.75 -2.34 7.09
C PRO A 60 -9.83 -3.57 7.10
N GLN A 61 -8.87 -3.59 6.18
CA GLN A 61 -7.90 -4.67 6.00
C GLN A 61 -6.49 -4.09 5.91
N VAL A 62 -5.51 -4.82 6.43
CA VAL A 62 -4.09 -4.54 6.23
C VAL A 62 -3.59 -5.45 5.12
N ILE A 63 -2.96 -4.82 4.13
CA ILE A 63 -2.33 -5.50 3.00
C ILE A 63 -0.83 -5.22 3.08
N SER A 64 -0.04 -6.29 3.12
CA SER A 64 1.43 -6.20 3.10
C SER A 64 2.01 -6.98 1.92
N ILE A 65 2.91 -6.34 1.19
CA ILE A 65 3.51 -6.84 -0.04
C ILE A 65 5.03 -6.84 0.15
N PRO A 66 5.70 -8.00 0.20
CA PRO A 66 7.14 -8.12 0.19
C PRO A 66 7.71 -7.74 -1.18
N LEU A 67 8.83 -7.04 -1.15
CA LEU A 67 9.55 -6.59 -2.33
C LEU A 67 10.93 -7.23 -2.36
N THR A 68 11.31 -7.72 -3.53
CA THR A 68 12.69 -8.09 -3.84
C THR A 68 13.50 -6.84 -4.18
N ALA A 69 14.81 -6.98 -4.33
CA ALA A 69 15.68 -5.89 -4.79
C ALA A 69 15.23 -5.34 -6.15
N GLU A 70 14.77 -6.21 -7.06
CA GLU A 70 14.25 -5.83 -8.37
C GLU A 70 12.97 -4.99 -8.25
N HIS A 71 12.01 -5.43 -7.43
CA HIS A 71 10.77 -4.66 -7.21
C HIS A 71 11.06 -3.29 -6.58
N MET A 72 12.02 -3.21 -5.64
CA MET A 72 12.44 -1.94 -5.05
C MET A 72 13.03 -0.97 -6.08
N GLN A 73 13.82 -1.47 -7.02
CA GLN A 73 14.37 -0.65 -8.10
C GLN A 73 13.25 -0.06 -8.98
N GLN A 74 12.25 -0.87 -9.31
CA GLN A 74 11.08 -0.41 -10.08
C GLN A 74 10.28 0.67 -9.33
N VAL A 75 10.06 0.49 -8.03
CA VAL A 75 9.40 1.52 -7.19
C VAL A 75 10.20 2.82 -7.19
N HIS A 76 11.52 2.77 -7.07
CA HIS A 76 12.36 3.97 -7.12
C HIS A 76 12.28 4.69 -8.46
N VAL A 77 12.27 3.96 -9.58
CA VAL A 77 12.11 4.55 -10.92
C VAL A 77 10.77 5.27 -11.02
N LEU A 78 9.68 4.62 -10.63
CA LEU A 78 8.34 5.21 -10.66
C LEU A 78 8.25 6.47 -9.79
N MET A 79 8.79 6.45 -8.58
CA MET A 79 8.79 7.62 -7.69
C MET A 79 9.58 8.79 -8.27
N ASN A 80 10.69 8.52 -8.96
CA ASN A 80 11.48 9.55 -9.62
C ASN A 80 10.74 10.15 -10.83
N GLU A 81 10.00 9.34 -11.60
CA GLU A 81 9.16 9.82 -12.71
C GLU A 81 8.05 10.74 -12.21
N ILE A 82 7.37 10.37 -11.12
CA ILE A 82 6.34 11.21 -10.49
C ILE A 82 6.94 12.56 -10.05
N HIS A 83 8.05 12.54 -9.31
CA HIS A 83 8.69 13.78 -8.86
C HIS A 83 9.23 14.65 -10.01
N ALA A 84 9.63 14.05 -11.13
CA ALA A 84 10.07 14.79 -12.30
C ALA A 84 8.90 15.42 -13.09
N SER A 85 7.69 14.85 -12.96
CA SER A 85 6.47 15.36 -13.60
C SER A 85 5.74 16.41 -12.76
N ASP A 86 5.95 16.45 -11.45
CA ASP A 86 5.36 17.45 -10.56
C ASP A 86 6.12 18.78 -10.65
N GLU A 87 5.78 19.62 -11.64
CA GLU A 87 5.88 21.06 -11.39
C GLU A 87 4.85 21.38 -10.29
N PRO A 88 5.25 21.96 -9.14
CA PRO A 88 4.30 22.27 -8.09
C PRO A 88 3.25 23.23 -8.65
N GLU A 89 1.99 22.85 -8.52
CA GLU A 89 0.87 23.72 -8.87
C GLU A 89 1.02 25.04 -8.13
N ARG A 90 1.27 26.11 -8.88
CA ARG A 90 1.52 27.43 -8.30
C ARG A 90 0.18 28.03 -7.90
N VAL A 91 -0.23 27.79 -6.66
CA VAL A 91 -1.42 28.41 -6.07
C VAL A 91 -1.14 29.91 -5.88
N PRO A 92 -1.86 30.82 -6.56
CA PRO A 92 -1.67 32.25 -6.36
C PRO A 92 -2.19 32.65 -4.98
N CYS A 93 -1.29 33.15 -4.12
CA CYS A 93 -1.65 33.64 -2.79
C CYS A 93 -1.48 35.17 -2.71
N VAL A 94 -2.41 35.83 -2.04
CA VAL A 94 -2.37 37.27 -1.73
C VAL A 94 -2.49 37.43 -0.21
N GLY A 95 -1.38 37.83 0.44
CA GLY A 95 -1.30 37.90 1.90
C GLY A 95 -1.38 36.50 2.53
N PHE A 96 -2.40 36.25 3.36
CA PHE A 96 -2.65 34.96 4.03
C PHE A 96 -3.76 34.12 3.34
N HIS A 97 -4.25 34.54 2.17
CA HIS A 97 -5.29 33.82 1.42
C HIS A 97 -4.70 33.23 0.14
N CYS A 98 -5.01 31.96 -0.12
CA CYS A 98 -4.63 31.27 -1.35
C CYS A 98 -5.89 30.89 -2.12
N TYR A 99 -5.89 31.16 -3.42
CA TYR A 99 -6.99 30.78 -4.30
C TYR A 99 -6.74 29.38 -4.85
N VAL A 100 -7.50 28.41 -4.35
CA VAL A 100 -7.46 27.02 -4.81
C VAL A 100 -8.62 26.83 -5.77
N GLU A 101 -8.33 26.73 -7.06
CA GLU A 101 -9.34 26.39 -8.08
C GLU A 101 -9.86 24.98 -7.80
N THR A 102 -11.17 24.85 -7.62
CA THR A 102 -11.83 23.55 -7.53
C THR A 102 -11.95 22.94 -8.93
N GLU A 103 -11.99 21.61 -9.03
CA GLU A 103 -12.05 20.89 -10.31
C GLU A 103 -13.23 21.35 -11.20
N ASP A 104 -14.32 21.84 -10.60
CA ASP A 104 -15.48 22.41 -11.30
C ASP A 104 -15.18 23.71 -12.10
N GLU A 105 -14.11 24.43 -11.75
CA GLU A 105 -13.73 25.71 -12.40
C GLU A 105 -12.74 25.52 -13.56
N LYS A 106 -12.00 24.40 -13.57
CA LYS A 106 -11.00 24.07 -14.61
C LYS A 106 -11.63 23.62 -15.94
N GLU A 107 -12.87 23.13 -15.94
CA GLU A 107 -13.57 22.69 -17.17
C GLU A 107 -14.25 23.83 -17.96
N ASN A 108 -14.29 25.06 -17.43
CA ASN A 108 -15.01 26.19 -18.03
C ASN A 108 -14.13 27.42 -18.38
N SER A 109 -12.80 27.29 -18.37
CA SER A 109 -11.86 28.38 -18.72
C SER A 109 -11.09 28.11 -20.02
#